data_AF-V7BLK8-F1
#
_entry.id   AF-V7BLK8-F1
#
_cell.length_a   1.000
_cell.length_b   1.000
_cell.length_c   1.000
_cell.angle_alpha   90.00
_cell.angle_beta   90.00
_cell.angle_gamma   90.00
#
_symmetry.space_group_name_H-M   'P 1'
#
loop_
_entity.id
_entity.type
_entity.pdbx_description
1 polymer ?
#
loop_
_entity_poly.entity_id
_entity_poly.type
_entity_poly.pdbx_seq_one_letter_code
_entity_poly.pdbx_strand_id
1 'polypeptide(L)'
;MTMAIASSGSYALSFRNKPSDLGFVTSQLSGLRICCPKFPNLPLTASPSFTAPLPIVAKRVCPFTGKKSNRANKVSFSNHKTKKLQFVNLQYKRIWWEAGKRFVKLRLSTKALKTIEKNGLDAVAKKAGVDLRKK
;
A
#
# COMPACT_ATOMS: atom_id res chain seq x y z
N MET A 1 21.14 50.32 50.80
CA MET A 1 20.80 51.68 50.33
C MET A 1 20.01 51.56 49.04
N THR A 2 18.87 52.29 48.97
CA THR A 2 18.13 52.77 47.77
C THR A 2 17.66 51.71 46.76
N MET A 3 16.37 51.31 46.72
CA MET A 3 15.12 52.01 46.33
C MET A 3 15.00 52.36 44.83
N ALA A 4 13.82 51.98 44.29
CA ALA A 4 13.01 52.59 43.23
C ALA A 4 13.11 52.07 41.77
N ILE A 5 12.04 52.00 40.95
CA ILE A 5 10.57 52.17 41.06
C ILE A 5 9.91 51.60 39.76
N ALA A 6 8.71 51.04 39.92
CA ALA A 6 7.54 50.85 39.04
C ALA A 6 7.57 50.96 37.50
N SER A 7 6.83 50.06 36.85
CA SER A 7 5.62 50.38 36.01
C SER A 7 5.00 49.07 35.49
N SER A 8 3.92 48.56 36.10
CA SER A 8 2.50 48.81 35.76
C SER A 8 2.14 48.54 34.29
N GLY A 9 1.55 47.37 34.04
CA GLY A 9 1.02 46.99 32.72
C GLY A 9 0.05 45.82 32.83
N SER A 10 -1.03 46.01 33.57
CA SER A 10 -2.17 45.09 33.66
C SER A 10 -3.16 45.37 32.54
N TYR A 11 -3.37 44.39 31.66
CA TYR A 11 -4.55 44.33 30.79
C TYR A 11 -5.27 43.01 31.04
N ALA A 12 -6.28 43.08 31.91
CA ALA A 12 -7.33 42.11 32.00
C ALA A 12 -8.39 42.48 30.96
N LEU A 13 -8.71 41.58 30.03
CA LEU A 13 -9.90 41.72 29.17
C LEU A 13 -10.75 40.45 29.26
N SER A 14 -11.70 40.55 30.18
CA SER A 14 -13.06 40.01 30.22
C SER A 14 -13.42 38.93 29.20
N PHE A 15 -13.66 37.71 29.71
CA PHE A 15 -14.70 36.84 29.16
C PHE A 15 -16.05 37.56 29.24
N ARG A 16 -16.79 37.61 28.13
CA ARG A 16 -18.25 37.71 28.13
C ARG A 16 -18.81 36.73 27.11
N ASN A 17 -19.59 35.79 27.63
CA ASN A 17 -20.52 34.96 26.90
C ASN A 17 -21.58 35.81 26.21
N LYS A 18 -21.94 35.44 24.97
CA LYS A 18 -23.33 35.36 24.48
C LYS A 18 -23.35 34.75 23.06
N PRO A 19 -23.97 33.58 22.86
CA PRO A 19 -24.39 33.13 21.53
C PRO A 19 -25.67 33.89 21.15
N SER A 20 -25.65 34.58 20.02
CA SER A 20 -26.87 35.13 19.41
C SER A 20 -27.58 33.99 18.67
N ASP A 21 -28.63 33.47 19.30
CA ASP A 21 -29.76 32.81 18.66
C ASP A 21 -30.31 33.70 17.54
N LEU A 22 -30.24 33.24 16.29
CA LEU A 22 -31.10 33.73 15.22
C LEU A 22 -31.49 32.59 14.29
N GLY A 23 -32.76 32.21 14.38
CA GLY A 23 -33.59 32.07 13.19
C GLY A 23 -33.68 30.67 12.59
N PHE A 24 -34.50 29.84 13.22
CA PHE A 24 -35.15 28.69 12.60
C PHE A 24 -36.09 29.18 11.49
N VAL A 25 -35.63 29.23 10.24
CA VAL A 25 -36.50 29.45 9.08
C VAL A 25 -37.06 28.09 8.66
N THR A 26 -38.27 27.79 9.14
CA THR A 26 -39.14 26.79 8.53
C THR A 26 -39.67 27.33 7.21
N SER A 27 -39.14 26.84 6.09
CA SER A 27 -39.85 26.92 4.82
C SER A 27 -40.47 25.57 4.49
N GLN A 28 -41.79 25.61 4.41
CA GLN A 28 -42.68 24.51 4.10
C GLN A 28 -42.49 24.10 2.63
N LEU A 29 -41.64 23.12 2.37
CA LEU A 29 -41.79 22.25 1.21
C LEU A 29 -42.24 20.89 1.71
N SER A 30 -43.50 20.89 2.16
CA SER A 30 -44.33 19.71 2.24
C SER A 30 -44.41 19.08 0.84
N GLY A 31 -43.95 17.83 0.75
CA GLY A 31 -44.38 16.95 -0.33
C GLY A 31 -43.41 16.86 -1.51
N LEU A 32 -42.33 16.11 -1.32
CA LEU A 32 -41.96 15.08 -2.30
C LEU A 32 -41.19 13.97 -1.57
N ARG A 33 -41.93 13.09 -0.88
CA ARG A 33 -41.42 11.77 -0.51
C ARG A 33 -41.41 10.94 -1.79
N ILE A 34 -40.32 10.97 -2.54
CA ILE A 34 -40.06 9.92 -3.53
C ILE A 34 -39.70 8.67 -2.73
N CYS A 35 -40.73 7.99 -2.24
CA CYS A 35 -40.67 6.60 -1.84
C CYS A 35 -40.53 5.79 -3.13
N CYS A 36 -39.30 5.45 -3.49
CA CYS A 36 -39.12 4.30 -4.36
C CYS A 36 -39.12 3.05 -3.47
N PRO A 37 -39.98 2.08 -3.79
CA PRO A 37 -40.27 0.94 -2.94
C PRO A 37 -39.05 0.03 -2.85
N LYS A 38 -38.89 -0.56 -1.68
CA LYS A 38 -38.22 -1.84 -1.40
C LYS A 38 -37.91 -2.62 -2.69
N PHE A 39 -36.68 -2.51 -3.19
CA PHE A 39 -36.20 -3.45 -4.20
C PHE A 39 -36.26 -4.85 -3.56
N PRO A 40 -37.05 -5.79 -4.11
CA PRO A 40 -37.06 -7.16 -3.62
C PRO A 40 -35.65 -7.74 -3.81
N ASN A 41 -35.20 -8.44 -2.78
CA ASN A 41 -33.91 -9.12 -2.70
C ASN A 41 -33.61 -9.86 -4.01
N LEU A 42 -32.67 -9.34 -4.80
CA LEU A 42 -32.08 -10.08 -5.91
C LEU A 42 -31.24 -11.20 -5.29
N PRO A 43 -31.50 -12.49 -5.60
CA PRO A 43 -30.68 -13.56 -5.06
C PRO A 43 -29.28 -13.38 -5.62
N LEU A 44 -28.32 -13.13 -4.72
CA LEU A 44 -26.89 -13.27 -4.99
C LEU A 44 -26.65 -14.76 -5.27
N THR A 45 -26.92 -15.19 -6.51
CA THR A 45 -26.35 -16.43 -7.04
C THR A 45 -24.85 -16.27 -6.90
N ALA A 46 -24.29 -17.00 -5.92
CA ALA A 46 -22.88 -17.06 -5.64
C ALA A 46 -22.14 -17.37 -6.93
N SER A 47 -21.54 -16.34 -7.52
CA SER A 47 -20.51 -16.54 -8.52
C SER A 47 -19.40 -17.34 -7.82
N PRO A 48 -18.91 -18.44 -8.42
CA PRO A 48 -17.71 -19.06 -7.90
C PRO A 48 -16.65 -17.97 -7.89
N SER A 49 -15.98 -17.81 -6.75
CA SER A 49 -14.83 -16.94 -6.61
C SER A 49 -13.77 -17.39 -7.60
N PHE A 50 -13.82 -16.86 -8.83
CA PHE A 50 -12.70 -16.89 -9.74
C PHE A 50 -11.67 -15.97 -9.11
N THR A 51 -10.86 -16.54 -8.21
CA THR A 51 -9.56 -15.97 -7.86
C THR A 51 -8.76 -15.96 -9.16
N ALA A 52 -8.92 -14.89 -9.93
CA ALA A 52 -8.10 -14.67 -11.10
C ALA A 52 -6.64 -14.79 -10.64
N PRO A 53 -5.81 -15.61 -11.30
CA PRO A 53 -4.40 -15.70 -10.94
C PRO A 53 -3.85 -14.30 -11.12
N LEU A 54 -3.50 -13.66 -10.01
CA LEU A 54 -3.02 -12.28 -10.02
C LEU A 54 -1.94 -12.17 -11.09
N PRO A 55 -2.10 -11.30 -12.11
CA PRO A 55 -1.01 -11.05 -13.05
C PRO A 55 0.17 -10.62 -12.19
N ILE A 56 1.33 -11.24 -12.42
CA ILE A 56 2.49 -11.08 -11.54
C ILE A 56 2.75 -9.61 -11.30
N VAL A 57 2.47 -9.25 -10.05
CA VAL A 57 2.19 -7.91 -9.62
C VAL A 57 3.41 -7.04 -9.91
N ALA A 58 3.18 -5.78 -10.27
CA ALA A 58 4.17 -4.71 -10.35
C ALA A 58 4.95 -4.44 -9.02
N LYS A 59 4.87 -5.34 -8.03
CA LYS A 59 5.65 -5.34 -6.80
C LYS A 59 7.09 -5.82 -7.07
N ARG A 60 8.10 -5.08 -6.62
CA ARG A 60 9.54 -5.46 -6.71
C ARG A 60 9.89 -6.61 -5.73
N VAL A 61 9.31 -7.78 -5.98
CA VAL A 61 9.53 -9.03 -5.24
C VAL A 61 9.93 -10.13 -6.22
N CYS A 62 10.87 -10.98 -5.81
CA CYS A 62 11.22 -12.16 -6.59
C CYS A 62 10.23 -13.30 -6.31
N PRO A 63 9.58 -13.90 -7.33
CA PRO A 63 8.56 -14.94 -7.10
C PRO A 63 9.13 -16.24 -6.51
N PHE A 64 10.37 -16.60 -6.85
CA PHE A 64 10.97 -17.86 -6.40
C PHE A 64 11.55 -17.80 -4.99
N THR A 65 12.21 -16.68 -4.65
CA THR A 65 12.92 -16.55 -3.37
C THR A 65 12.18 -15.63 -2.38
N GLY A 66 11.09 -14.98 -2.79
CA GLY A 66 10.34 -14.04 -1.95
C GLY A 66 11.11 -12.77 -1.55
N LYS A 67 12.29 -12.52 -2.13
CA LYS A 67 13.13 -11.36 -1.75
C LYS A 67 12.38 -10.07 -2.02
N LYS A 68 12.30 -9.23 -0.99
CA LYS A 68 11.64 -7.91 -0.98
C LYS A 68 12.67 -6.80 -0.80
N SER A 69 12.25 -5.57 -1.11
CA SER A 69 13.08 -4.39 -0.91
C SER A 69 13.29 -4.13 0.58
N ASN A 70 14.49 -3.71 0.95
CA ASN A 70 14.85 -3.42 2.34
C ASN A 70 14.74 -1.91 2.64
N ARG A 71 14.21 -1.55 3.80
CA ARG A 71 14.16 -0.15 4.27
C ARG A 71 15.40 0.11 5.12
N ALA A 72 16.32 0.91 4.59
CA ALA A 72 17.57 1.28 5.26
C ALA A 72 17.68 2.80 5.43
N ASN A 73 18.71 3.25 6.16
CA ASN A 73 19.08 4.66 6.22
C ASN A 73 20.34 4.89 5.36
N LYS A 74 20.40 6.02 4.65
CA LYS A 74 21.67 6.60 4.18
C LYS A 74 22.18 7.49 5.29
N VAL A 75 23.40 7.26 5.77
CA VAL A 75 24.03 8.01 6.86
C VAL A 75 25.07 8.95 6.25
N SER A 76 25.02 10.24 6.58
CA SER A 76 26.04 11.21 6.18
C SER A 76 27.29 11.13 7.08
N PHE A 77 28.36 11.82 6.70
CA PHE A 77 29.53 12.00 7.57
C PHE A 77 29.16 12.65 8.91
N SER A 78 28.24 13.62 8.91
CA SER A 78 27.65 14.23 10.10
C SER A 78 26.62 13.36 10.84
N ASN A 79 26.50 12.08 10.49
CA ASN A 79 25.56 11.10 11.07
C ASN A 79 24.06 11.48 10.92
N HIS A 80 23.71 12.35 9.97
CA HIS A 80 22.32 12.60 9.60
C HIS A 80 21.75 11.40 8.84
N LYS A 81 20.57 10.91 9.26
CA LYS A 81 19.97 9.66 8.77
C LYS A 81 18.77 9.94 7.86
N THR A 82 18.94 9.70 6.57
CA THR A 82 17.85 9.81 5.59
C THR A 82 17.30 8.44 5.24
N LYS A 83 15.98 8.25 5.22
CA LYS A 83 15.36 6.96 4.82
C LYS A 83 15.59 6.68 3.33
N LYS A 84 16.04 5.46 2.99
CA LYS A 84 16.22 4.99 1.62
C LYS A 84 15.76 3.54 1.47
N LEU A 85 15.11 3.23 0.35
CA LEU A 85 14.80 1.85 -0.01
C LEU A 85 15.96 1.24 -0.81
N GLN A 86 16.43 0.07 -0.39
CA GLN A 86 17.35 -0.78 -1.13
C GLN A 86 16.54 -1.80 -1.93
N PHE A 87 16.52 -1.64 -3.25
CA PHE A 87 15.76 -2.52 -4.13
C PHE A 87 16.47 -3.84 -4.39
N VAL A 88 15.67 -4.87 -4.68
CA VAL A 88 16.19 -6.16 -5.15
C VAL A 88 16.68 -6.00 -6.59
N ASN A 89 17.84 -6.57 -6.91
CA ASN A 89 18.36 -6.66 -8.27
C ASN A 89 17.52 -7.66 -9.09
N LEU A 90 16.40 -7.18 -9.62
CA LEU A 90 15.46 -7.93 -10.46
C LEU A 90 15.78 -7.71 -11.93
N GLN A 91 15.87 -8.79 -12.69
CA GLN A 91 16.21 -8.79 -14.11
C GLN A 91 15.20 -9.61 -14.89
N TYR A 92 14.85 -9.15 -16.09
CA TYR A 92 14.08 -9.94 -17.04
C TYR A 92 15.02 -10.87 -17.80
N LYS A 93 14.83 -12.18 -17.64
CA LYS A 93 15.66 -13.20 -18.29
C LYS A 93 14.78 -14.30 -18.86
N ARG A 94 15.26 -14.90 -19.96
CA ARG A 94 14.70 -16.10 -20.56
C ARG A 94 15.47 -17.29 -20.01
N ILE A 95 14.75 -18.24 -19.42
CA ILE A 95 15.35 -19.50 -18.93
C ILE A 95 14.80 -20.65 -19.75
N TRP A 96 15.67 -21.57 -20.13
CA TRP A 96 15.28 -22.82 -20.78
C TRP A 96 14.59 -23.75 -19.79
N TRP A 97 13.44 -24.29 -20.16
CA TRP A 97 12.72 -25.27 -19.37
C TRP A 97 12.71 -26.61 -20.10
N GLU A 98 13.34 -27.62 -19.49
CA GLU A 98 13.56 -28.93 -20.11
C GLU A 98 12.25 -29.70 -20.32
N ALA A 99 11.38 -29.76 -19.31
CA ALA A 99 10.12 -30.52 -19.39
C ALA A 99 9.14 -29.95 -20.42
N GLY A 100 9.15 -28.63 -20.64
CA GLY A 100 8.29 -27.97 -21.64
C GLY A 100 8.99 -27.63 -22.95
N LYS A 101 10.28 -27.99 -23.10
CA LYS A 101 11.14 -27.68 -24.26
C LYS A 101 10.98 -26.25 -24.80
N ARG A 102 10.89 -25.27 -23.90
CA ARG A 102 10.63 -23.86 -24.26
C ARG A 102 11.35 -22.88 -23.36
N PHE A 103 11.49 -21.66 -23.83
CA PHE A 103 11.97 -20.55 -23.01
C PHE A 103 10.83 -19.91 -22.23
N VAL A 104 11.05 -19.67 -20.94
CA VAL A 104 10.11 -18.94 -20.07
C VAL A 104 10.70 -17.57 -19.75
N LYS A 105 9.92 -16.50 -19.99
CA LYS A 105 10.31 -15.12 -19.65
C LYS A 105 9.97 -14.86 -18.18
N LEU A 106 11.00 -14.67 -17.34
CA LEU A 106 10.84 -14.50 -15.90
C LEU A 106 11.52 -13.21 -15.43
N ARG A 107 10.88 -12.54 -14.47
CA ARG A 107 11.52 -11.49 -13.67
C ARG A 107 12.12 -12.11 -12.42
N LEU A 108 13.45 -12.19 -12.38
CA LEU A 108 14.19 -12.97 -11.38
C LEU A 108 15.19 -12.12 -10.63
N SER A 109 15.47 -12.50 -9.39
CA SER A 109 16.64 -11.97 -8.69
C SER A 109 17.90 -12.72 -9.13
N THR A 110 19.06 -12.06 -9.07
CA THR A 110 20.34 -12.71 -9.39
C THR A 110 20.65 -13.91 -8.49
N LYS A 111 20.17 -13.90 -7.25
CA LYS A 111 20.30 -15.04 -6.33
C LYS A 111 19.38 -16.21 -6.71
N ALA A 112 18.20 -15.91 -7.26
CA ALA A 112 17.33 -16.95 -7.81
C ALA A 112 17.98 -17.63 -9.03
N LEU A 113 18.64 -16.87 -9.92
CA LEU A 113 19.39 -17.45 -11.04
C LEU A 113 20.44 -18.47 -10.56
N LYS A 114 21.28 -18.09 -9.60
CA LYS A 114 22.27 -19.02 -9.00
C LYS A 114 21.62 -20.26 -8.38
N THR A 115 20.42 -20.12 -7.81
CA THR A 115 19.70 -21.24 -7.18
C THR A 115 19.12 -22.19 -8.24
N ILE A 116 18.65 -21.63 -9.36
CA ILE A 116 18.17 -22.39 -10.53
C ILE A 116 19.33 -23.16 -11.16
N GLU A 117 20.49 -22.54 -11.32
CA GLU A 117 21.70 -23.21 -11.81
C GLU A 117 22.13 -24.38 -10.91
N LYS A 118 22.03 -24.23 -9.59
CA LYS A 118 22.43 -25.28 -8.64
C LYS A 118 21.43 -26.43 -8.51
N ASN A 119 20.13 -26.12 -8.41
CA ASN A 119 19.10 -27.09 -8.04
C ASN A 119 18.19 -27.50 -9.22
N GLY A 120 18.32 -26.86 -10.37
CA GLY A 120 17.40 -26.97 -11.49
C GLY A 120 16.15 -26.08 -11.33
N LEU A 121 15.49 -25.80 -12.47
CA LEU A 121 14.33 -24.91 -12.52
C LEU A 121 13.10 -25.52 -11.83
N ASP A 122 12.85 -26.81 -12.04
CA ASP A 122 11.65 -27.49 -11.56
C ASP A 122 11.61 -27.59 -10.03
N ALA A 123 12.75 -27.89 -9.39
CA ALA A 123 12.85 -27.96 -7.94
C ALA A 123 12.55 -26.60 -7.29
N VAL A 124 13.07 -25.53 -7.89
CA VAL A 124 12.87 -24.15 -7.38
C VAL A 124 11.43 -23.68 -7.61
N ALA A 125 10.84 -24.03 -8.76
CA ALA A 125 9.44 -23.72 -9.06
C ALA A 125 8.46 -24.44 -8.11
N LYS A 126 8.70 -25.72 -7.82
CA LYS A 126 7.91 -26.51 -6.86
C LYS A 126 7.97 -25.90 -5.44
N LYS A 127 9.17 -25.54 -4.98
CA LYS A 127 9.36 -24.89 -3.66
C LYS A 127 8.62 -23.55 -3.55
N ALA A 128 8.54 -22.81 -4.65
CA ALA A 128 7.87 -21.51 -4.68
C ALA A 128 6.36 -21.60 -4.99
N GLY A 129 5.84 -22.79 -5.35
CA GLY A 129 4.45 -22.96 -5.76
C GLY A 129 4.08 -22.23 -7.05
N VAL A 130 5.04 -22.08 -7.98
CA VAL A 130 4.83 -21.34 -9.24
C VAL A 130 4.60 -22.29 -10.41
N ASP A 131 3.43 -22.19 -11.04
CA ASP A 131 3.10 -22.95 -12.25
C ASP A 131 3.86 -22.41 -13.47
N LEU A 132 4.81 -23.17 -14.00
CA LEU A 132 5.59 -22.79 -15.18
C LEU A 132 4.77 -22.83 -16.49
N ARG A 133 3.59 -23.47 -16.52
CA ARG A 133 2.74 -23.56 -17.73
C ARG A 133 2.03 -22.25 -18.06
N LYS A 134 1.68 -21.47 -17.04
CA LYS A 134 0.90 -20.22 -17.16
C LYS A 134 1.77 -19.00 -17.51
N LYS A 135 3.04 -19.22 -17.84
CA LYS A 135 4.12 -18.23 -17.85
C LYS A 135 4.91 -18.16 -19.14
#